data_AF-A0A4R1CLA5-F1
#
_entry.id   AF-A0A4R1CLA5-F1
#
_cell.length_a   1.000
_cell.length_b   1.000
_cell.length_c   1.000
_cell.angle_alpha   90.00
_cell.angle_beta   90.00
_cell.angle_gamma   90.00
#
_symmetry.space_group_name_H-M   'P 1'
#
loop_
_entity.id
_entity.type
_entity.pdbx_description
1 polymer ?
#
loop_
_entity_poly.entity_id
_entity_poly.type
_entity_poly.pdbx_seq_one_letter_code
_entity_poly.pdbx_strand_id
1 'polypeptide(L)' 'AGSDVDVYVTSDLRHHRAAEFVEAGGPALIDVAHWAAEWTWLPVVSGKLQAALGDTVETRVSAIRTDPWTARI' A
#
# COMPACT_ATOMS: atom_id res chain seq x y z
N ALA A 1 -21.88 1.76 -2.52
CA ALA A 1 -20.70 1.50 -3.36
C ALA A 1 -20.95 2.20 -4.68
N GLY A 2 -20.10 3.15 -5.09
CA GLY A 2 -20.45 4.13 -6.12
C GLY A 2 -19.24 4.76 -6.81
N SER A 3 -18.28 3.93 -7.22
CA SER A 3 -17.20 4.35 -8.10
C SER A 3 -17.10 3.37 -9.27
N ASP A 4 -16.94 3.88 -10.50
CA ASP A 4 -16.83 3.11 -11.74
C ASP A 4 -15.46 2.41 -11.89
N VAL A 5 -14.94 1.85 -10.81
CA VAL A 5 -13.66 1.13 -10.81
C VAL A 5 -13.91 -0.35 -11.04
N ASP A 6 -13.07 -1.00 -11.85
CA ASP A 6 -13.15 -2.45 -12.05
C ASP A 6 -12.58 -3.23 -10.86
N VAL A 7 -11.56 -2.66 -10.20
CA VAL A 7 -10.79 -3.31 -9.13
C VAL A 7 -10.43 -2.29 -8.05
N TYR A 8 -10.52 -2.72 -6.79
CA TYR A 8 -9.99 -2.00 -5.64
C TYR A 8 -8.76 -2.73 -5.08
N VAL A 9 -7.61 -2.06 -5.17
CA VAL A 9 -6.30 -2.56 -4.69
C VAL A 9 -6.05 -2.01 -3.30
N THR A 10 -5.83 -2.88 -2.33
CA THR A 10 -5.60 -2.51 -0.92
C THR A 10 -4.74 -3.57 -0.25
N SER A 11 -4.47 -3.37 1.04
CA SER A 11 -3.79 -4.33 1.90
C SER A 11 -4.68 -4.75 3.08
N ASP A 12 -4.27 -5.82 3.76
CA ASP A 12 -4.85 -6.32 5.01
C ASP A 12 -6.34 -6.68 4.93
N LEU A 13 -6.75 -7.29 3.81
CA LEU A 13 -8.13 -7.73 3.68
C LEU A 13 -8.44 -8.85 4.67
N ARG A 14 -9.61 -8.73 5.29
CA ARG A 14 -10.18 -9.75 6.16
C ARG A 14 -11.23 -10.53 5.40
N HIS A 15 -11.32 -11.83 5.67
CA HIS A 15 -12.24 -12.75 4.99
C HIS A 15 -13.67 -12.21 4.87
N HIS A 16 -14.34 -11.92 5.99
CA HIS A 16 -15.74 -11.46 5.95
C HIS A 16 -15.89 -10.11 5.27
N ARG A 17 -14.99 -9.16 5.51
CA ARG A 17 -15.04 -7.83 4.87
C ARG A 17 -14.91 -7.91 3.35
N ALA A 18 -14.00 -8.74 2.87
CA ALA A 18 -13.82 -8.96 1.44
C ALA A 18 -15.03 -9.69 0.83
N ALA A 19 -15.50 -10.76 1.48
CA ALA A 19 -16.64 -11.55 0.99
C ALA A 19 -17.93 -10.71 0.94
N GLU A 20 -18.29 -10.03 2.02
CA GLU A 20 -19.48 -9.19 2.11
C GLU A 20 -19.43 -8.03 1.10
N PHE A 21 -18.25 -7.44 0.87
CA PHE A 21 -18.09 -6.37 -0.11
C PHE A 21 -18.37 -6.84 -1.54
N VAL A 22 -17.86 -8.02 -1.90
CA VAL A 22 -18.11 -8.62 -3.23
C VAL A 22 -19.56 -9.09 -3.35
N GLU A 23 -20.12 -9.71 -2.31
CA GLU A 23 -21.54 -10.13 -2.29
C GLU A 23 -22.50 -8.94 -2.47
N ALA A 24 -22.17 -7.78 -1.88
CA ALA A 24 -22.92 -6.55 -2.06
C ALA A 24 -22.73 -5.87 -3.43
N GLY A 25 -22.07 -6.54 -4.39
CA GLY A 25 -21.84 -6.03 -5.74
C GLY A 25 -20.69 -5.02 -5.83
N GLY A 26 -19.73 -5.05 -4.90
CA GLY A 26 -18.50 -4.27 -4.99
C GLY A 26 -17.59 -4.71 -6.14
N PRO A 27 -16.66 -3.84 -6.59
CA PRO A 27 -15.63 -4.21 -7.56
C PRO A 27 -14.75 -5.36 -7.08
N ALA A 28 -13.98 -5.96 -8.00
CA ALA A 28 -13.01 -6.99 -7.64
C ALA A 28 -11.98 -6.46 -6.64
N LEU A 29 -11.44 -7.33 -5.79
CA LEU A 29 -10.46 -6.96 -4.77
C LEU A 29 -9.09 -7.58 -5.09
N ILE A 30 -8.04 -6.80 -4.93
CA ILE A 30 -6.65 -7.29 -4.89
C ILE A 30 -6.04 -6.89 -3.55
N ASP A 31 -5.64 -7.90 -2.79
CA ASP A 31 -4.83 -7.73 -1.59
C ASP A 31 -3.34 -7.78 -1.97
N VAL A 32 -2.62 -6.69 -1.73
CA VAL A 32 -1.16 -6.64 -1.84
C VAL A 32 -0.55 -6.59 -0.45
N ALA A 33 0.64 -7.17 -0.29
CA ALA A 33 1.36 -7.09 0.98
C ALA A 33 1.51 -5.63 1.41
N HIS A 34 1.13 -5.34 2.66
CA HIS A 34 1.08 -3.98 3.20
C HIS A 34 2.41 -3.24 3.05
N TRP A 35 3.51 -3.92 3.39
CA TRP A 35 4.85 -3.38 3.20
C TRP A 35 5.12 -3.01 1.74
N ALA A 36 4.73 -3.87 0.79
CA ALA A 36 4.98 -3.62 -0.63
C ALA A 36 4.18 -2.43 -1.17
N ALA A 37 2.96 -2.19 -0.65
CA ALA A 37 2.19 -1.01 -0.99
C ALA A 37 2.81 0.26 -0.39
N GLU A 38 3.00 0.30 0.93
CA GLU A 38 3.38 1.54 1.62
C GLU A 38 4.84 1.93 1.43
N TRP A 39 5.75 0.96 1.26
CA TRP A 39 7.17 1.27 1.05
C TRP A 39 7.39 2.13 -0.21
N THR A 40 6.53 2.00 -1.23
CA THR A 40 6.60 2.81 -2.47
C THR A 40 6.50 4.31 -2.22
N TRP A 41 5.93 4.72 -1.08
CA TRP A 41 5.82 6.11 -0.70
C TRP A 41 7.13 6.70 -0.15
N LEU A 42 8.00 5.88 0.46
CA LEU A 42 9.19 6.38 1.15
C LEU A 42 10.17 7.13 0.22
N PRO A 43 10.47 6.65 -1.01
CA PRO A 43 11.27 7.42 -1.97
C PRO A 43 10.64 8.76 -2.34
N VAL A 44 9.31 8.81 -2.46
CA VAL A 44 8.58 10.05 -2.78
C VAL A 44 8.70 11.04 -1.62
N VAL A 45 8.52 10.59 -0.38
CA VAL A 45 8.69 11.44 0.81
C VAL A 45 10.13 11.93 0.93
N SER A 46 11.12 11.07 0.69
CA SER A 46 12.54 11.47 0.68
C SER A 46 12.78 12.61 -0.31
N GLY A 47 12.26 12.50 -1.54
CA GLY A 47 12.36 13.56 -2.55
C GLY A 47 11.65 14.86 -2.12
N LYS A 48 10.47 14.75 -1.49
CA LYS A 48 9.74 15.92 -0.96
C LYS A 48 10.48 16.61 0.18
N LEU A 49 11.09 15.86 1.09
CA LEU A 49 11.90 16.40 2.18
C LEU A 49 13.13 17.11 1.64
N GLN A 50 13.83 16.52 0.67
CA GLN A 50 14.98 17.15 0.00
C GLN A 50 14.57 18.46 -0.69
N ALA A 51 13.42 18.47 -1.39
CA ALA A 51 12.92 19.66 -2.06
C ALA A 51 12.52 20.79 -1.08
N ALA A 52 12.00 20.43 0.09
CA ALA A 52 11.54 21.39 1.09
C ALA A 52 12.66 21.92 2.00
N LEU A 53 13.67 21.09 2.30
CA LEU A 53 14.66 21.36 3.35
C LEU A 53 16.10 21.49 2.81
N GLY A 54 16.34 21.17 1.53
CA GLY A 54 17.68 21.24 0.95
C GLY A 54 18.67 20.31 1.67
N ASP A 55 19.89 20.77 1.84
CA ASP A 55 20.99 20.06 2.51
C ASP A 55 21.02 20.22 4.03
N THR A 56 20.00 20.87 4.61
CA THR A 56 19.92 21.05 6.07
C THR A 56 19.65 19.75 6.83
N VAL A 57 19.13 18.73 6.14
CA VAL A 57 18.88 17.39 6.67
C VAL A 57 19.29 16.33 5.66
N GLU A 58 19.80 15.21 6.15
CA GLU A 58 20.03 14.02 5.31
C GLU A 58 18.81 13.09 5.39
N THR A 59 18.32 12.66 4.23
CA THR A 59 17.26 11.64 4.14
C THR A 59 17.81 10.29 3.69
N ARG A 60 17.41 9.21 4.35
CA ARG A 60 17.71 7.83 3.94
C ARG A 60 16.45 7.00 3.94
N VAL A 61 16.22 6.26 2.86
CA VAL A 61 15.14 5.26 2.77
C VAL A 61 15.74 3.89 3.01
N SER A 62 15.25 3.18 4.03
CA SER A 62 15.68 1.79 4.28
C SER A 62 15.21 0.90 3.14
N ALA A 63 16.14 0.15 2.54
CA ALA A 63 15.85 -0.89 1.55
C ALA A 63 15.66 -2.29 2.19
N ILE A 64 15.79 -2.40 3.51
CA ILE A 64 15.56 -3.67 4.22
C ILE A 64 14.06 -3.97 4.17
N ARG A 65 13.70 -5.12 3.60
CA ARG A 65 12.31 -5.59 3.61
C ARG A 65 11.92 -5.96 5.04
N THR A 66 10.93 -5.26 5.58
CA THR A 66 10.37 -5.51 6.92
C THR A 66 9.02 -6.21 6.86
N ASP A 67 8.63 -6.75 5.70
CA ASP A 67 7.45 -7.58 5.57
C ASP A 67 7.61 -8.86 6.41
N PRO A 68 6.77 -9.09 7.43
CA PRO A 68 6.83 -10.30 8.24
C PRO A 68 6.34 -11.54 7.47
N TRP A 69 5.60 -11.36 6.38
CA TRP A 69 5.03 -12.45 5.59
C TRP A 69 5.88 -12.69 4.35
N THR A 70 6.51 -13.86 4.30
CA THR A 70 7.45 -14.21 3.22
C THR A 70 6.98 -15.39 2.37
N ALA A 71 5.93 -16.09 2.82
CA ALA A 71 5.30 -17.19 2.11
C ALA A 71 3.98 -16.75 1.48
N ARG A 72 3.64 -17.35 0.34
CA ARG A 72 2.30 -17.34 -0.25
C ARG A 72 1.74 -18.75 -0.11
N ILE A 73 0.52 -18.87 0.41
CA ILE A 73 -0.21 -20.13 0.52
C ILE A 73 -1.23 -20.17 -0.62
#